data_AF-W1YRV4-F1
#
_entry.id   AF-W1YRV4-F1
#
_cell.length_a   1.000
_cell.length_b   1.000
_cell.length_c   1.000
_cell.angle_alpha   90.00
_cell.angle_beta   90.00
_cell.angle_gamma   90.00
#
_symmetry.space_group_name_H-M   'P 1'
#
loop_
_entity.id
_entity.type
_entity.pdbx_description
1 polymer ?
#
loop_
_entity_poly.entity_id
_entity_poly.type
_entity_poly.pdbx_seq_one_letter_code
_entity_poly.pdbx_strand_id
1 'polypeptide(L)'
;VADMGIFSLAKRVAPGLELHVSTQASTTNWHTVQMWKELGATRVVAAREVSLADLKEMKDNVDIEIESFVHGSMCISYSGR
;
A
#
# COMPACT_ATOMS: atom_id res chain seq x y z
N VAL A 1 -1.47 3.30 -7.01
CA VAL A 1 -1.68 4.77 -6.86
C VAL A 1 -1.50 5.18 -5.40
N ALA A 2 -1.09 6.42 -5.12
CA ALA A 2 -1.00 6.97 -3.76
C ALA A 2 -1.97 8.14 -3.51
N ASP A 3 -2.39 8.84 -4.57
CA ASP A 3 -3.35 9.93 -4.48
C ASP A 3 -4.79 9.42 -4.26
N MET A 4 -5.46 9.96 -3.25
CA MET A 4 -6.83 9.58 -2.86
C MET A 4 -7.88 9.97 -3.91
N GLY A 5 -7.68 11.11 -4.60
CA GLY A 5 -8.59 11.59 -5.64
C GLY A 5 -8.57 10.66 -6.84
N ILE A 6 -7.37 10.27 -7.30
CA ILE A 6 -7.21 9.29 -8.38
C ILE A 6 -7.72 7.91 -7.96
N PHE A 7 -7.44 7.47 -6.73
CA PHE A 7 -7.96 6.20 -6.22
C PHE A 7 -9.50 6.15 -6.28
N SER A 8 -10.17 7.18 -5.76
CA SER A 8 -11.63 7.31 -5.76
C SER A 8 -12.20 7.44 -7.17
N LEU A 9 -11.52 8.18 -8.06
CA LEU A 9 -11.93 8.31 -9.46
C LEU A 9 -11.84 6.96 -10.18
N ALA A 10 -10.72 6.24 -10.06
CA ALA A 10 -10.52 4.93 -10.66
C ALA A 10 -11.61 3.94 -10.24
N LYS A 11 -11.94 3.90 -8.94
CA LYS A 11 -13.02 3.07 -8.41
C LYS A 11 -14.39 3.36 -9.07
N ARG A 12 -14.68 4.63 -9.39
CA ARG A 12 -15.94 5.02 -10.06
C ARG A 12 -15.94 4.73 -11.55
N VAL A 13 -14.87 5.07 -12.26
CA VAL A 13 -14.84 4.99 -13.73
C VAL A 13 -14.46 3.61 -14.25
N ALA A 14 -13.80 2.80 -13.42
CA ALA A 14 -13.36 1.45 -13.74
C ALA A 14 -13.60 0.48 -12.55
N PRO A 15 -14.87 0.16 -12.22
CA PRO A 15 -15.24 -0.56 -10.98
C PRO A 15 -14.74 -2.01 -10.87
N GLY A 16 -14.19 -2.58 -11.95
CA GLY A 16 -13.56 -3.91 -11.94
C GLY A 16 -12.02 -3.88 -11.96
N LEU A 17 -11.41 -2.69 -11.96
CA LEU A 17 -9.96 -2.56 -11.97
C LEU A 17 -9.41 -2.80 -10.55
N GLU A 18 -8.41 -3.66 -10.43
CA GLU A 18 -7.67 -3.85 -9.18
C GLU A 18 -6.95 -2.57 -8.77
N LEU A 19 -7.09 -2.18 -7.51
CA LEU A 19 -6.52 -0.93 -6.98
C LEU A 19 -5.39 -1.26 -6.02
N HIS A 20 -4.16 -1.01 -6.49
CA HIS A 20 -2.95 -1.22 -5.70
C HIS A 20 -2.47 0.10 -5.10
N VAL A 21 -2.16 0.10 -3.80
CA VAL A 21 -1.62 1.26 -3.11
C VAL A 21 -0.11 1.30 -3.27
N SER A 22 0.41 2.43 -3.76
CA SER A 22 1.84 2.63 -4.01
C SER A 22 2.60 2.89 -2.70
N THR A 23 3.90 2.55 -2.66
CA THR A 23 4.78 2.91 -1.54
C THR A 23 4.81 4.40 -1.26
N GLN A 24 4.51 5.25 -2.25
CA GLN A 24 4.37 6.71 -2.08
C GLN A 24 3.24 7.11 -1.11
N ALA A 25 2.36 6.19 -0.74
CA ALA A 25 1.36 6.38 0.31
C ALA A 25 1.95 6.26 1.73
N SER A 26 3.23 5.87 1.87
CA SER A 26 3.94 5.76 3.16
C SER A 26 3.22 4.86 4.17
N THR A 27 2.69 3.72 3.71
CA THR A 27 2.00 2.76 4.57
C THR A 27 3.00 1.97 5.41
N THR A 28 3.06 2.27 6.71
CA THR A 28 4.05 1.71 7.65
C THR A 28 3.45 0.82 8.76
N ASN A 29 2.13 0.68 8.82
CA ASN A 29 1.46 -0.12 9.85
C ASN A 29 0.16 -0.75 9.33
N TRP A 30 -0.36 -1.71 10.08
CA TRP A 30 -1.50 -2.51 9.69
C TRP A 30 -2.83 -1.76 9.74
N HIS A 31 -2.97 -0.76 10.62
CA HIS A 31 -4.16 0.09 10.67
C HIS A 31 -4.35 0.85 9.35
N THR A 32 -3.27 1.41 8.80
CA THR A 32 -3.30 2.08 7.49
C THR A 32 -3.60 1.09 6.36
N VAL A 33 -3.04 -0.12 6.40
CA VAL A 33 -3.37 -1.18 5.42
C VAL A 33 -4.86 -1.53 5.47
N GLN A 34 -5.41 -1.68 6.68
CA GLN A 34 -6.82 -1.98 6.89
C GLN A 34 -7.73 -0.87 6.32
N MET A 35 -7.38 0.41 6.54
CA MET A 35 -8.10 1.53 5.92
C MET A 35 -8.08 1.46 4.40
N TRP A 36 -6.92 1.16 3.79
CA TRP A 36 -6.83 0.99 2.34
C TRP A 36 -7.70 -0.17 1.83
N LYS A 37 -7.73 -1.29 2.55
CA LYS A 37 -8.61 -2.43 2.25
C LYS A 37 -10.09 -1.99 2.28
N GLU A 38 -10.51 -1.30 3.33
CA GLU A 38 -11.89 -0.81 3.48
C GLU A 38 -12.28 0.19 2.38
N LEU A 39 -11.32 0.99 1.90
CA LEU A 39 -11.50 1.86 0.74
C LEU A 39 -11.61 1.09 -0.59
N GLY A 40 -11.27 -0.20 -0.61
CA GLY A 40 -11.39 -1.09 -1.76
C GLY A 40 -10.07 -1.38 -2.47
N ALA A 41 -8.94 -1.23 -1.79
CA ALA A 41 -7.66 -1.69 -2.33
C ALA A 41 -7.62 -3.23 -2.36
N THR A 42 -6.95 -3.78 -3.35
CA THR A 42 -6.70 -5.23 -3.48
C THR A 42 -5.27 -5.59 -3.05
N ARG A 43 -4.34 -4.64 -3.09
CA ARG A 43 -2.95 -4.79 -2.64
C ARG A 43 -2.42 -3.49 -2.05
N VAL A 44 -1.58 -3.60 -1.03
CA VAL A 44 -0.80 -2.49 -0.49
C VAL A 44 0.68 -2.79 -0.62
N VAL A 45 1.42 -1.90 -1.29
CA VAL A 45 2.88 -1.97 -1.30
C VAL A 45 3.39 -1.21 -0.06
N ALA A 46 4.00 -1.94 0.86
CA ALA A 46 4.52 -1.42 2.11
C ALA A 46 5.65 -0.41 1.88
N ALA A 47 5.77 0.56 2.77
CA ALA A 47 6.85 1.53 2.69
C ALA A 47 8.23 0.86 2.87
N ARG A 48 9.27 1.44 2.27
CA ARG A 48 10.57 0.77 2.09
C ARG A 48 11.35 0.58 3.38
N GLU A 49 11.05 1.42 4.36
CA GLU A 49 11.62 1.42 5.70
C GLU A 49 10.94 0.43 6.67
N VAL A 50 9.87 -0.26 6.25
CA VAL A 50 9.17 -1.25 7.07
C VAL A 50 10.02 -2.51 7.20
N SER A 51 10.25 -2.96 8.43
CA SER A 51 11.07 -4.15 8.70
C SER A 51 10.31 -5.44 8.38
N LEU A 52 11.03 -6.57 8.26
CA LEU A 52 10.39 -7.88 8.08
C LEU A 52 9.50 -8.27 9.27
N ALA A 53 9.87 -7.85 10.49
CA ALA A 53 9.08 -8.10 11.69
C ALA A 53 7.75 -7.32 11.63
N ASP A 54 7.80 -6.05 11.23
CA ASP A 54 6.61 -5.22 11.07
C ASP A 54 5.73 -5.72 9.92
N LEU A 55 6.33 -6.16 8.80
CA LEU A 55 5.57 -6.78 7.70
C LEU A 55 4.82 -8.04 8.16
N LYS A 56 5.43 -8.85 9.01
CA LYS A 56 4.80 -10.03 9.61
C LYS A 56 3.62 -9.61 10.49
N GLU A 57 3.83 -8.65 11.40
CA GLU A 57 2.74 -8.11 12.22
C GLU A 57 1.60 -7.57 11.36
N MET A 58 1.94 -6.83 10.30
CA MET A 58 0.95 -6.30 9.37
C MET A 58 0.13 -7.42 8.75
N LYS A 59 0.78 -8.45 8.23
CA LYS A 59 0.09 -9.55 7.56
C LYS A 59 -0.75 -10.39 8.52
N ASP A 60 -0.33 -10.54 9.78
CA ASP A 60 -1.07 -11.26 10.80
C ASP A 60 -2.39 -10.55 11.19
N ASN A 61 -2.50 -9.23 10.97
CA ASN A 61 -3.67 -8.42 11.33
C ASN A 61 -4.63 -8.10 10.17
N VAL A 62 -4.22 -8.29 8.91
CA VAL A 62 -5.02 -7.89 7.74
C VAL A 62 -5.10 -8.95 6.65
N ASP A 63 -6.30 -9.14 6.13
CA ASP A 63 -6.59 -10.06 5.03
C ASP A 63 -6.62 -9.33 3.67
N ILE A 64 -5.47 -8.79 3.26
CA ILE A 64 -5.20 -8.20 1.95
C ILE A 64 -3.77 -8.55 1.53
N GLU A 65 -3.47 -8.48 0.23
CA GLU A 65 -2.11 -8.67 -0.26
C GLU A 65 -1.21 -7.51 0.19
N ILE A 66 -0.05 -7.84 0.76
CA ILE A 66 1.01 -6.90 1.10
C ILE A 66 2.22 -7.25 0.24
N GLU A 67 2.69 -6.28 -0.53
CA GLU A 67 3.91 -6.38 -1.34
C GLU A 67 5.01 -5.52 -0.71
N SER A 68 6.26 -5.94 -0.79
CA SER A 68 7.40 -5.16 -0.31
C SER A 68 8.59 -5.29 -1.26
N PHE A 69 9.41 -4.26 -1.32
CA PHE A 69 10.63 -4.27 -2.12
C PHE A 69 11.83 -4.74 -1.29
N VAL A 70 12.58 -5.72 -1.80
CA VAL A 70 13.77 -6.29 -1.12
C VAL A 70 15.08 -5.73 -1.67
N HIS A 71 15.18 -5.51 -2.98
CA HIS A 71 16.38 -4.99 -3.65
C HIS A 71 16.00 -3.93 -4.70
N GLY A 72 16.89 -2.99 -4.99
CA GLY A 72 16.66 -1.96 -6.03
C GLY A 72 15.67 -0.86 -5.64
N SER A 73 15.29 -0.79 -4.37
CA SER A 73 14.33 0.19 -3.83
C SER A 73 15.02 1.46 -3.31
N MET A 74 16.14 1.87 -3.87
CA MET A 74 16.71 3.18 -3.51
C MET A 74 16.04 4.27 -4.33
N CYS A 75 15.28 5.13 -3.64
CA CYS A 75 14.90 6.44 -4.12
C CYS A 75 15.67 7.45 -3.25
N ILE A 76 16.08 8.59 -3.80
CA ILE A 76 16.69 9.70 -3.03
C ILE A 76 15.71 10.30 -1.99
N SER A 77 14.44 9.87 -2.05
CA SER A 77 13.27 10.41 -1.36
C SER A 77 12.56 9.34 -0.52
N TYR A 78 11.92 9.72 0.59
CA TYR A 78 11.25 8.80 1.53
C TYR A 78 10.08 8.10 0.84
N SER A 79 10.26 6.82 0.51
CA SER A 79 9.33 6.05 -0.31
C SER A 79 8.87 6.79 -1.59
N GLY A 80 9.75 7.61 -2.18
CA GLY A 80 9.49 8.38 -3.39
C GLY A 80 8.66 9.66 -3.21
N ARG A 81 8.67 10.24 -2.00
CA ARG A 81 8.18 11.60 -1.69
C ARG A 81 9.32 12.58 -1.40
#